data_AF-A0A1D1VVX2-F1
#
_entry.id   AF-A0A1D1VVX2-F1
#
_cell.length_a   1.000
_cell.length_b   1.000
_cell.length_c   1.000
_cell.angle_alpha   90.00
_cell.angle_beta   90.00
_cell.angle_gamma   90.00
#
_symmetry.space_group_name_H-M   'P 1'
#
loop_
_entity.id
_entity.type
_entity.pdbx_description
1 polymer ?
#
loop_
_entity_poly.entity_id
_entity_poly.type
_entity_poly.pdbx_seq_one_letter_code
_entity_poly.pdbx_strand_id
1 'polypeptide(L)'
;MESVVEDNSGGVLKCAKGHSHYKVPWTIYVLDPEQSSQTNTYRDALFPLDVFDTVEEVRDLYSLQPFAKPNGPPSWSLVVPQGTIAVFQGGKFGYPAVKPDWEDPATLNGGEFRFLFEKSNGLEVIDSIFRNLVSWMAGSFDYGDIRILGLFIKNVSKPKKPSKELQCRVWVSASWNPNTFKGILWKIGKDMAQKIADAGGRGRILYNYLSDMQNKAEKIETVEEPRFQLRIDVPFIDPKTQANSWLPAGNESHGSNSPRDLITSR
;
A
#
# COMPACT_ATOMS: atom_id res chain seq x y z
N MET A 1 -27.73 16.89 -3.88
CA MET A 1 -26.41 16.84 -3.22
C MET A 1 -26.65 16.25 -1.84
N GLU A 2 -26.32 14.96 -1.65
CA GLU A 2 -26.47 14.29 -0.35
C GLU A 2 -25.36 14.77 0.59
N SER A 3 -25.71 15.04 1.85
CA SER A 3 -24.80 15.57 2.86
C SER A 3 -23.79 14.49 3.28
N VAL A 4 -22.52 14.73 3.01
CA VAL A 4 -21.40 13.89 3.46
C VAL A 4 -20.89 14.43 4.79
N VAL A 5 -20.82 13.57 5.81
CA VAL A 5 -20.25 13.93 7.12
C VAL A 5 -18.78 13.51 7.11
N GLU A 6 -17.86 14.47 7.24
CA GLU A 6 -16.45 14.18 7.44
C GLU A 6 -16.25 13.52 8.80
N ASP A 7 -15.80 12.27 8.81
CA ASP A 7 -15.28 11.64 10.02
C ASP A 7 -13.85 12.15 10.20
N ASN A 8 -13.47 12.55 11.42
CA ASN A 8 -12.16 13.18 11.72
C ASN A 8 -10.96 12.23 11.49
N SER A 9 -11.18 11.03 10.96
CA SER A 9 -10.19 10.06 10.54
C SER A 9 -9.75 10.27 9.08
N GLY A 10 -8.91 11.30 8.86
CA GLY A 10 -7.73 11.19 7.98
C GLY A 10 -7.86 10.79 6.50
N GLY A 11 -9.03 10.73 5.88
CA GLY A 11 -9.15 10.37 4.44
C GLY A 11 -10.40 9.59 4.03
N VAL A 12 -11.29 9.27 4.97
CA VAL A 12 -12.52 8.51 4.72
C VAL A 12 -13.75 9.34 5.09
N LEU A 13 -14.78 9.28 4.24
CA LEU A 13 -16.04 10.00 4.32
C LEU A 13 -17.18 8.99 4.49
N LYS A 14 -18.18 9.29 5.34
CA LYS A 14 -19.36 8.42 5.46
C LYS A 14 -20.54 9.01 4.71
N CYS A 15 -21.20 8.19 3.89
CA CYS A 15 -22.46 8.59 3.24
C CYS A 15 -23.68 8.27 4.11
N ALA A 16 -24.85 8.81 3.76
CA ALA A 16 -26.10 8.60 4.49
C ALA A 16 -26.54 7.12 4.56
N LYS A 17 -26.03 6.27 3.65
CA LYS A 17 -26.28 4.82 3.64
C LYS A 17 -25.30 4.03 4.54
N GLY A 18 -24.37 4.72 5.21
CA GLY A 18 -23.38 4.10 6.10
C GLY A 18 -22.13 3.56 5.41
N HIS A 19 -21.95 3.74 4.09
CA HIS A 19 -20.72 3.33 3.40
C HIS A 19 -19.57 4.29 3.68
N SER A 20 -18.37 3.74 3.71
CA SER A 20 -17.13 4.48 3.96
C SER A 20 -16.39 4.72 2.64
N HIS A 21 -16.43 5.96 2.14
CA HIS A 21 -15.81 6.38 0.89
C HIS A 21 -14.43 6.99 1.13
N TYR A 22 -13.45 6.65 0.29
CA TYR A 22 -12.21 7.40 0.21
C TYR A 22 -12.45 8.77 -0.44
N LYS A 23 -11.63 9.77 -0.10
CA LYS A 23 -11.74 11.12 -0.72
C LYS A 23 -11.47 11.14 -2.23
N VAL A 24 -10.78 10.13 -2.75
CA VAL A 24 -10.51 9.96 -4.19
C VAL A 24 -10.70 8.49 -4.58
N PRO A 25 -11.14 8.20 -5.81
CA PRO A 25 -11.16 6.84 -6.34
C PRO A 25 -9.74 6.34 -6.62
N TRP A 26 -9.60 5.03 -6.77
CA TRP A 26 -8.35 4.34 -7.05
C TRP A 26 -8.56 3.26 -8.11
N THR A 27 -7.70 3.25 -9.12
CA THR A 27 -7.70 2.29 -10.22
C THR A 27 -6.69 1.19 -9.97
N ILE A 28 -7.11 -0.05 -10.21
CA ILE A 28 -6.25 -1.23 -10.21
C ILE A 28 -5.81 -1.51 -11.63
N TYR A 29 -4.51 -1.70 -11.81
CA TYR A 29 -3.90 -2.11 -13.06
C TYR A 29 -3.27 -3.48 -12.89
N VAL A 30 -3.39 -4.32 -13.92
CA VAL A 30 -2.71 -5.61 -13.99
C VAL A 30 -1.93 -5.70 -15.28
N LEU A 31 -0.81 -6.44 -15.23
CA LEU A 31 -0.03 -6.74 -16.42
C LEU A 31 -0.78 -7.77 -17.27
N ASP A 32 -1.05 -7.43 -18.53
CA ASP A 32 -1.48 -8.38 -19.55
C ASP A 32 -0.27 -9.25 -19.94
N PRO A 33 -0.29 -10.56 -19.64
CA PRO A 33 0.82 -11.45 -19.96
C PRO A 33 1.06 -11.56 -21.47
N GLU A 34 0.02 -11.48 -22.29
CA GLU A 34 0.14 -11.57 -23.75
C GLU A 34 0.82 -10.30 -24.29
N GLN A 35 0.39 -9.13 -23.85
CA GLN A 35 1.03 -7.87 -24.25
C GLN A 35 2.43 -7.71 -23.67
N SER A 36 2.69 -8.20 -22.46
CA SER A 36 4.03 -8.15 -21.86
C SER A 36 5.10 -8.89 -22.68
N SER A 37 4.67 -9.85 -23.51
CA SER A 37 5.55 -10.58 -24.42
C SER A 37 5.75 -9.89 -25.78
N GLN A 38 4.89 -8.93 -26.11
CA GLN A 38 4.84 -8.25 -27.40
C GLN A 38 5.32 -6.79 -27.35
N THR A 39 5.23 -6.14 -26.19
CA THR A 39 5.58 -4.73 -26.05
C THR A 39 7.01 -4.55 -25.51
N ASN A 40 7.74 -3.59 -26.09
CA ASN A 40 9.05 -3.19 -25.55
C ASN A 40 8.93 -2.32 -24.30
N THR A 41 7.73 -1.78 -24.02
CA THR A 41 7.49 -0.96 -22.85
C THR A 41 6.50 -1.62 -21.90
N TYR A 42 6.86 -1.58 -20.63
CA TYR A 42 6.09 -2.12 -19.53
C TYR A 42 4.76 -1.38 -19.31
N ARG A 43 4.69 -0.11 -19.74
CA ARG A 43 3.50 0.75 -19.72
C ARG A 43 2.37 0.16 -20.56
N ASP A 44 2.68 -0.24 -21.79
CA ASP A 44 1.66 -0.67 -22.75
C ASP A 44 1.01 -1.99 -22.32
N ALA A 45 1.72 -2.79 -21.52
CA ALA A 45 1.21 -4.05 -21.00
C ALA A 45 0.36 -3.88 -19.72
N LEU A 46 0.27 -2.70 -19.10
CA LEU A 46 -0.62 -2.46 -17.95
C LEU A 46 -1.98 -1.95 -18.41
N PHE A 47 -3.04 -2.67 -18.06
CA PHE A 47 -4.42 -2.25 -18.33
C PHE A 47 -5.23 -2.09 -17.04
N PRO A 48 -6.20 -1.15 -17.01
CA PRO A 48 -7.08 -0.98 -15.86
C PRO A 48 -8.02 -2.18 -15.74
N LEU A 49 -8.02 -2.81 -14.58
CA LEU A 49 -8.89 -3.94 -14.24
C LEU A 49 -10.19 -3.47 -13.60
N ASP A 50 -10.10 -2.58 -12.60
CA ASP A 50 -11.24 -2.14 -11.80
C ASP A 50 -10.95 -0.79 -11.11
N VAL A 51 -11.99 -0.13 -10.61
CA VAL A 51 -11.88 1.14 -9.87
C VAL A 51 -12.73 1.10 -8.61
N PHE A 52 -12.11 1.37 -7.45
CA PHE A 52 -12.80 1.44 -6.16
C PHE A 52 -12.76 2.85 -5.57
N ASP A 53 -13.76 3.20 -4.78
CA ASP A 53 -13.79 4.40 -3.96
C ASP A 53 -14.34 4.17 -2.55
N THR A 54 -14.63 2.93 -2.15
CA THR A 54 -15.05 2.59 -0.78
C THR A 54 -14.11 1.63 -0.07
N VAL A 55 -14.13 1.67 1.25
CA VAL A 55 -13.41 0.73 2.13
C VAL A 55 -13.93 -0.70 1.91
N GLU A 56 -15.23 -0.84 1.67
CA GLU A 56 -15.88 -2.12 1.38
C GLU A 56 -15.34 -2.73 0.09
N GLU A 57 -15.29 -1.96 -1.00
CA GLU A 57 -14.72 -2.42 -2.28
C GLU A 57 -13.25 -2.85 -2.13
N VAL A 58 -12.44 -2.17 -1.30
CA VAL A 58 -11.05 -2.58 -1.02
C VAL A 58 -10.97 -3.98 -0.41
N ARG A 59 -11.92 -4.34 0.47
CA ARG A 59 -12.00 -5.69 1.05
C ARG A 59 -12.38 -6.72 -0.02
N ASP A 60 -13.24 -6.33 -0.94
CA ASP A 60 -13.76 -7.18 -2.00
C ASP A 60 -12.81 -7.32 -3.20
N LEU A 61 -11.74 -6.51 -3.29
CA LEU A 61 -10.72 -6.64 -4.35
C LEU A 61 -10.17 -8.06 -4.47
N TYR A 62 -10.06 -8.77 -3.34
CA TYR A 62 -9.56 -10.14 -3.31
C TYR A 62 -10.57 -11.14 -3.88
N SER A 63 -11.84 -10.81 -3.92
CA SER A 63 -12.87 -11.64 -4.54
C SER A 63 -12.90 -11.51 -6.07
N LEU A 64 -12.13 -10.60 -6.68
CA LEU A 64 -12.05 -10.48 -8.14
C LEU A 64 -11.46 -11.75 -8.76
N GLN A 65 -12.02 -12.15 -9.90
CA GLN A 65 -11.65 -13.35 -10.66
C GLN A 65 -10.12 -13.57 -10.81
N PRO A 66 -9.29 -12.56 -11.12
CA PRO A 66 -7.84 -12.76 -11.25
C PRO A 66 -7.15 -13.20 -9.96
N PHE A 67 -7.74 -12.93 -8.80
CA PHE A 67 -7.18 -13.28 -7.49
C PHE A 67 -7.82 -14.54 -6.89
N ALA A 68 -8.95 -15.00 -7.42
CA ALA A 68 -9.70 -16.13 -6.90
C ALA A 68 -8.94 -17.45 -7.10
N LYS A 69 -8.88 -18.26 -6.03
CA LYS A 69 -8.29 -19.61 -6.07
C LYS A 69 -9.41 -20.65 -5.98
N PRO A 70 -9.42 -21.70 -6.81
CA PRO A 70 -10.51 -22.70 -6.79
C PRO A 70 -10.75 -23.36 -5.42
N ASN A 71 -9.69 -23.54 -4.61
CA ASN A 71 -9.74 -24.23 -3.33
C ASN A 71 -8.90 -23.52 -2.24
N GLY A 72 -8.99 -22.19 -2.12
CA GLY A 72 -8.25 -21.47 -1.08
C GLY A 72 -8.61 -19.99 -0.99
N PRO A 73 -8.06 -19.27 -0.01
CA PRO A 73 -8.23 -17.82 0.06
C PRO A 73 -7.66 -17.19 -1.23
N PRO A 74 -8.30 -16.13 -1.74
CA PRO A 74 -7.77 -15.41 -2.87
C PRO A 74 -6.37 -14.84 -2.57
N SER A 75 -5.51 -14.81 -3.58
CA SER A 75 -4.12 -14.40 -3.40
C SER A 75 -3.59 -13.64 -4.61
N TRP A 76 -3.04 -12.45 -4.37
CA TRP A 76 -2.38 -11.66 -5.42
C TRP A 76 -1.11 -12.36 -5.94
N SER A 77 -0.51 -13.26 -5.15
CA SER A 77 0.61 -14.09 -5.60
C SER A 77 0.29 -14.96 -6.82
N LEU A 78 -1.00 -15.21 -7.10
CA LEU A 78 -1.48 -15.93 -8.28
C LEU A 78 -1.46 -15.09 -9.57
N VAL A 79 -1.51 -13.76 -9.45
CA VAL A 79 -1.35 -12.82 -10.59
C VAL A 79 0.14 -12.53 -10.84
N VAL A 80 0.98 -12.71 -9.83
CA VAL A 80 2.41 -12.40 -9.86
C VAL A 80 3.37 -13.53 -10.30
N PRO A 81 2.99 -14.76 -10.73
CA PRO A 81 3.96 -15.73 -11.27
C PRO A 81 4.75 -15.15 -12.46
N GLN A 82 4.11 -14.25 -13.21
CA GLN A 82 4.72 -13.43 -14.27
C GLN A 82 4.39 -11.93 -14.18
N GLY A 83 3.35 -11.53 -13.44
CA GLY A 83 2.75 -10.19 -13.54
C GLY A 83 3.16 -9.17 -12.47
N THR A 84 2.87 -7.92 -12.78
CA THR A 84 2.86 -6.80 -11.83
C THR A 84 1.42 -6.38 -11.60
N ILE A 85 1.13 -5.93 -10.39
CA ILE A 85 -0.10 -5.22 -10.05
C ILE A 85 0.27 -3.78 -9.67
N ALA A 86 -0.56 -2.83 -10.08
CA ALA A 86 -0.47 -1.44 -9.66
C ALA A 86 -1.82 -0.94 -9.13
N VAL A 87 -1.79 -0.05 -8.15
CA VAL A 87 -2.98 0.66 -7.65
C VAL A 87 -2.66 2.15 -7.62
N PHE A 88 -3.43 2.97 -8.34
CA PHE A 88 -3.13 4.39 -8.53
C PHE A 88 -4.38 5.27 -8.38
N GLN A 89 -4.20 6.52 -7.96
CA GLN A 89 -5.31 7.45 -7.76
C GLN A 89 -6.07 7.74 -9.06
N GLY A 90 -7.37 7.98 -8.94
CA GLY A 90 -8.25 8.38 -10.04
C GLY A 90 -8.97 7.20 -10.70
N GLY A 91 -9.61 7.48 -11.85
CA GLY A 91 -10.28 6.48 -12.70
C GLY A 91 -11.81 6.53 -12.74
N LYS A 92 -12.45 7.35 -11.90
CA LYS A 92 -13.89 7.67 -12.01
C LYS A 92 -14.10 9.08 -12.56
N PHE A 93 -15.32 9.37 -13.02
CA PHE A 93 -15.71 10.67 -13.59
C PHE A 93 -15.27 11.84 -12.68
N GLY A 94 -14.59 12.83 -13.27
CA GLY A 94 -14.05 13.99 -12.53
C GLY A 94 -12.69 13.76 -11.86
N TYR A 95 -12.16 12.53 -11.86
CA TYR A 95 -10.86 12.18 -11.29
C TYR A 95 -10.00 11.47 -12.34
N PRO A 96 -9.15 12.21 -13.10
CA PRO A 96 -8.28 11.58 -14.08
C PRO A 96 -7.36 10.56 -13.38
N ALA A 97 -7.22 9.38 -13.99
CA ALA A 97 -6.37 8.33 -13.45
C ALA A 97 -4.90 8.75 -13.58
N VAL A 98 -4.17 8.72 -12.46
CA VAL A 98 -2.71 8.75 -12.45
C VAL A 98 -2.25 7.46 -13.09
N LYS A 99 -1.54 7.57 -14.20
CA LYS A 99 -1.02 6.39 -14.88
C LYS A 99 0.17 5.84 -14.10
N PRO A 100 0.32 4.51 -14.06
CA PRO A 100 1.49 3.83 -13.51
C PRO A 100 2.73 4.00 -14.42
N ASP A 101 3.09 5.24 -14.71
CA ASP A 101 4.14 5.64 -15.65
C ASP A 101 4.87 6.88 -15.12
N TRP A 102 6.19 6.91 -15.28
CA TRP A 102 7.03 8.03 -14.83
C TRP A 102 6.83 9.32 -15.65
N GLU A 103 6.21 9.20 -16.83
CA GLU A 103 5.84 10.32 -17.71
C GLU A 103 4.52 10.95 -17.27
N ASP A 104 3.78 10.30 -16.38
CA ASP A 104 2.54 10.86 -15.87
C ASP A 104 2.86 12.18 -15.16
N PRO A 105 2.19 13.30 -15.51
CA PRO A 105 2.47 14.61 -14.94
C PRO A 105 2.39 14.64 -13.41
N ALA A 106 1.57 13.80 -12.78
CA ALA A 106 1.46 13.74 -11.32
C ALA A 106 2.71 13.15 -10.65
N THR A 107 3.50 12.38 -11.40
CA THR A 107 4.71 11.70 -10.92
C THR A 107 5.98 12.50 -11.18
N LEU A 108 5.89 13.57 -11.97
CA LEU A 108 7.01 14.44 -12.31
C LEU A 108 7.62 15.03 -11.04
N ASN A 109 8.94 14.91 -10.88
CA ASN A 109 9.70 15.33 -9.70
C ASN A 109 9.28 14.64 -8.37
N GLY A 110 8.46 13.59 -8.45
CA GLY A 110 8.05 12.78 -7.31
C GLY A 110 9.14 11.82 -6.85
N GLY A 111 8.73 10.88 -5.99
CA GLY A 111 9.61 9.88 -5.42
C GLY A 111 8.99 8.50 -5.30
N GLU A 112 9.85 7.53 -5.09
CA GLU A 112 9.50 6.12 -4.85
C GLU A 112 10.07 5.67 -3.50
N PHE A 113 9.20 5.22 -2.61
CA PHE A 113 9.57 4.35 -1.49
C PHE A 113 9.58 2.91 -1.96
N ARG A 114 10.76 2.29 -2.02
CA ARG A 114 10.97 0.91 -2.42
C ARG A 114 11.21 0.04 -1.20
N PHE A 115 10.31 -0.90 -0.95
CA PHE A 115 10.54 -1.95 0.03
C PHE A 115 11.29 -3.14 -0.60
N LEU A 116 12.37 -3.52 0.05
CA LEU A 116 13.19 -4.68 -0.29
C LEU A 116 12.97 -5.75 0.76
N PHE A 117 12.34 -6.84 0.35
CA PHE A 117 12.08 -7.99 1.22
C PHE A 117 13.37 -8.67 1.65
N GLU A 118 13.44 -9.07 2.91
CA GLU A 118 14.37 -10.13 3.31
C GLU A 118 13.93 -11.47 2.73
N LYS A 119 14.89 -12.38 2.51
CA LYS A 119 14.75 -13.65 1.76
C LYS A 119 13.67 -14.63 2.27
N SER A 120 12.91 -14.31 3.31
CA SER A 120 12.10 -15.26 4.08
C SER A 120 10.63 -14.86 4.28
N ASN A 121 10.08 -13.91 3.52
CA ASN A 121 8.64 -13.61 3.63
C ASN A 121 7.83 -14.65 2.83
N GLY A 122 6.95 -15.41 3.51
CA GLY A 122 6.02 -16.33 2.86
C GLY A 122 4.94 -15.59 2.07
N LEU A 123 4.29 -16.24 1.10
CA LEU A 123 3.29 -15.60 0.24
C LEU A 123 2.17 -14.92 1.05
N GLU A 124 1.66 -15.57 2.10
CA GLU A 124 0.61 -15.01 2.98
C GLU A 124 1.01 -13.69 3.66
N VAL A 125 2.28 -13.55 4.04
CA VAL A 125 2.82 -12.31 4.62
C VAL A 125 2.78 -11.20 3.57
N ILE A 126 3.12 -11.54 2.33
CA ILE A 126 3.13 -10.57 1.25
C ILE A 126 1.71 -10.14 0.86
N ASP A 127 0.74 -11.07 0.86
CA ASP A 127 -0.70 -10.76 0.75
C ASP A 127 -1.17 -9.80 1.82
N SER A 128 -0.72 -10.01 3.05
CA SER A 128 -1.05 -9.13 4.16
C SER A 128 -0.38 -7.75 4.03
N ILE A 129 0.86 -7.70 3.54
CA ILE A 129 1.56 -6.44 3.24
C ILE A 129 0.79 -5.65 2.18
N PHE A 130 0.40 -6.28 1.07
CA PHE A 130 -0.34 -5.60 0.00
C PHE A 130 -1.67 -5.04 0.51
N ARG A 131 -2.46 -5.85 1.23
CA ARG A 131 -3.71 -5.41 1.88
C ARG A 131 -3.52 -4.18 2.76
N ASN A 132 -2.53 -4.24 3.64
CA ASN A 132 -2.25 -3.17 4.57
C ASN A 132 -1.81 -1.89 3.86
N LEU A 133 -0.96 -2.02 2.83
CA LEU A 133 -0.48 -0.88 2.06
C LEU A 133 -1.60 -0.23 1.23
N VAL A 134 -2.44 -1.00 0.53
CA VAL A 134 -3.59 -0.48 -0.24
C VAL A 134 -4.59 0.23 0.67
N SER A 135 -4.91 -0.37 1.81
CA SER A 135 -5.84 0.24 2.78
C SER A 135 -5.27 1.54 3.36
N TRP A 136 -3.98 1.54 3.70
CA TRP A 136 -3.29 2.72 4.23
C TRP A 136 -3.18 3.85 3.20
N MET A 137 -2.71 3.55 1.98
CA MET A 137 -2.58 4.59 0.95
C MET A 137 -3.93 5.19 0.59
N ALA A 138 -4.99 4.38 0.49
CA ALA A 138 -6.33 4.89 0.17
C ALA A 138 -6.90 5.73 1.33
N GLY A 139 -6.70 5.30 2.57
CA GLY A 139 -7.20 5.97 3.76
C GLY A 139 -6.35 7.13 4.26
N SER A 140 -5.11 7.31 3.79
CA SER A 140 -4.16 8.32 4.27
C SER A 140 -3.22 8.79 3.17
N PHE A 141 -3.75 9.16 1.99
CA PHE A 141 -2.90 9.59 0.87
C PHE A 141 -2.36 11.01 0.99
N ASP A 142 -3.04 11.91 1.71
CA ASP A 142 -2.69 13.34 1.76
C ASP A 142 -1.83 13.65 3.00
N TYR A 143 -0.58 14.00 2.76
CA TYR A 143 0.40 14.41 3.78
C TYR A 143 0.70 15.92 3.70
N GLY A 144 -0.23 16.72 3.18
CA GLY A 144 -0.08 18.16 2.97
C GLY A 144 0.58 18.44 1.63
N ASP A 145 1.88 18.77 1.65
CA ASP A 145 2.62 19.11 0.43
C ASP A 145 2.97 17.88 -0.42
N ILE A 146 2.77 16.66 0.10
CA ILE A 146 3.06 15.40 -0.59
C ILE A 146 1.81 14.54 -0.56
N ARG A 147 1.51 13.90 -1.69
CA ARG A 147 0.45 12.90 -1.80
C ARG A 147 1.00 11.55 -2.21
N ILE A 148 0.42 10.48 -1.68
CA ILE A 148 0.64 9.13 -2.20
C ILE A 148 -0.13 9.01 -3.52
N LEU A 149 0.58 8.69 -4.60
CA LEU A 149 0.03 8.57 -5.95
C LEU A 149 -0.41 7.13 -6.26
N GLY A 150 0.34 6.15 -5.75
CA GLY A 150 0.06 4.76 -6.04
C GLY A 150 1.07 3.78 -5.45
N LEU A 151 0.78 2.51 -5.67
CA LEU A 151 1.56 1.35 -5.24
C LEU A 151 1.78 0.43 -6.43
N PHE A 152 3.01 -0.05 -6.59
CA PHE A 152 3.34 -1.17 -7.46
C PHE A 152 3.84 -2.36 -6.66
N ILE A 153 3.47 -3.56 -7.11
CA ILE A 153 4.09 -4.81 -6.68
C ILE A 153 4.53 -5.59 -7.91
N LYS A 154 5.84 -5.73 -8.08
CA LYS A 154 6.42 -6.46 -9.21
C LYS A 154 7.45 -7.48 -8.78
N ASN A 155 7.52 -8.57 -9.54
CA ASN A 155 8.65 -9.48 -9.51
C ASN A 155 9.80 -8.90 -10.33
N VAL A 156 10.98 -8.79 -9.73
CA VAL A 156 12.19 -8.33 -10.40
C VAL A 156 13.18 -9.47 -10.51
N SER A 157 13.42 -9.92 -11.74
CA SER A 157 14.52 -10.85 -12.05
C SER A 157 15.85 -10.11 -11.94
N LYS A 158 16.79 -10.66 -11.17
CA LYS A 158 18.17 -10.14 -11.17
C LYS A 158 18.94 -10.77 -12.34
N PRO A 159 19.64 -9.99 -13.19
CA PRO A 159 20.37 -10.52 -14.35
C PRO A 159 21.35 -11.65 -14.01
N LYS A 160 21.87 -11.68 -12.77
CA LYS A 160 22.88 -12.64 -12.29
C LYS A 160 22.35 -13.65 -11.26
N LYS A 161 21.05 -13.65 -10.93
CA LYS A 161 20.46 -14.61 -9.98
C LYS A 161 19.09 -15.07 -10.47
N PRO A 162 18.83 -16.39 -10.54
CA PRO A 162 17.53 -16.92 -10.96
C PRO A 162 16.40 -16.64 -9.94
N SER A 163 16.73 -16.09 -8.75
CA SER A 163 15.73 -15.67 -7.78
C SER A 163 15.04 -14.39 -8.24
N LYS A 164 13.74 -14.47 -8.54
CA LYS A 164 12.86 -13.30 -8.62
C LYS A 164 12.79 -12.68 -7.23
N GLU A 165 13.14 -11.39 -7.11
CA GLU A 165 12.91 -10.63 -5.90
C GLU A 165 11.65 -9.81 -6.09
N LEU A 166 10.67 -10.03 -5.21
CA LEU A 166 9.50 -9.18 -5.16
C LEU A 166 9.91 -7.78 -4.70
N GLN A 167 9.27 -6.75 -5.25
CA GLN A 167 9.45 -5.36 -4.83
C GLN A 167 8.09 -4.69 -4.70
N CYS A 168 7.86 -4.06 -3.54
CA CYS A 168 6.75 -3.11 -3.36
C CYS A 168 7.29 -1.69 -3.50
N ARG A 169 6.59 -0.84 -4.22
CA ARG A 169 7.02 0.53 -4.53
C ARG A 169 5.84 1.48 -4.35
N VAL A 170 5.92 2.38 -3.39
CA VAL A 170 4.92 3.43 -3.19
C VAL A 170 5.43 4.70 -3.83
N TRP A 171 4.63 5.28 -4.74
CA TRP A 171 4.96 6.51 -5.43
C TRP A 171 4.29 7.70 -4.73
N VAL A 172 5.03 8.80 -4.65
CA VAL A 172 4.58 10.04 -4.01
C VAL A 172 4.83 11.23 -4.93
N SER A 173 3.99 12.25 -4.81
CA SER A 173 4.14 13.50 -5.54
C SER A 173 5.38 14.27 -5.10
N ALA A 174 5.80 15.23 -5.93
CA ALA A 174 6.77 16.24 -5.52
C ALA A 174 6.23 17.08 -4.36
N SER A 175 7.13 17.70 -3.59
CA SER A 175 6.80 18.83 -2.74
C SER A 175 7.44 20.10 -3.30
N TRP A 176 6.71 21.19 -3.17
CA TRP A 176 7.13 22.54 -3.51
C TRP A 176 8.08 23.15 -2.46
N ASN A 177 8.19 22.55 -1.26
CA ASN A 177 8.96 23.08 -0.14
C ASN A 177 10.05 22.10 0.35
N PRO A 178 11.33 22.34 0.00
CA PRO A 178 12.43 21.43 0.33
C PRO A 178 12.69 21.28 1.84
N ASN A 179 12.29 22.24 2.67
CA ASN A 179 12.51 22.21 4.12
C ASN A 179 11.49 21.33 4.85
N THR A 180 10.24 21.29 4.39
CA THR A 180 9.18 20.40 4.92
C THR A 180 9.27 19.00 4.33
N PHE A 181 9.84 18.88 3.13
CA PHE A 181 9.89 17.67 2.34
C PHE A 181 10.49 16.46 3.07
N LYS A 182 11.66 16.62 3.70
CA LYS A 182 12.34 15.49 4.39
C LYS A 182 11.54 14.96 5.58
N GLY A 183 10.91 15.84 6.36
CA GLY A 183 10.09 15.45 7.51
C GLY A 183 8.84 14.68 7.08
N ILE A 184 8.18 15.13 6.01
CA ILE A 184 7.01 14.45 5.47
C ILE A 184 7.40 13.09 4.87
N LEU A 185 8.48 13.02 4.07
CA LEU A 185 8.97 11.75 3.54
C LEU A 185 9.35 10.76 4.65
N TRP A 186 9.97 11.23 5.72
CA TRP A 186 10.28 10.40 6.87
C TRP A 186 9.01 9.85 7.55
N LYS A 187 7.96 10.67 7.67
CA LYS A 187 6.66 10.24 8.19
C LYS A 187 6.02 9.17 7.30
N ILE A 188 5.94 9.41 5.99
CA ILE A 188 5.39 8.45 5.02
C ILE A 188 6.17 7.12 5.09
N GLY A 189 7.50 7.19 5.12
CA GLY A 189 8.35 6.00 5.22
C GLY A 189 8.17 5.23 6.53
N LYS A 190 7.97 5.93 7.66
CA LYS A 190 7.66 5.31 8.95
C LYS A 190 6.28 4.64 8.95
N ASP A 191 5.26 5.31 8.42
CA ASP A 191 3.92 4.75 8.32
C ASP A 191 3.92 3.50 7.44
N MET A 192 4.61 3.56 6.28
CA MET A 192 4.81 2.40 5.41
C MET A 192 5.54 1.26 6.13
N ALA A 193 6.62 1.55 6.87
CA ALA A 193 7.34 0.54 7.64
C ALA A 193 6.44 -0.12 8.69
N GLN A 194 5.62 0.66 9.39
CA GLN A 194 4.68 0.14 10.37
C GLN A 194 3.65 -0.79 9.72
N LYS A 195 3.06 -0.41 8.58
CA LYS A 195 2.08 -1.26 7.87
C LYS A 195 2.66 -2.58 7.37
N ILE A 196 3.93 -2.57 6.97
CA ILE A 196 4.66 -3.79 6.60
C ILE A 196 4.95 -4.64 7.83
N ALA A 197 5.39 -4.03 8.94
CA ALA A 197 5.66 -4.73 10.18
C ALA A 197 4.39 -5.37 10.77
N ASP A 198 3.26 -4.66 10.72
CA ASP A 198 1.94 -5.16 11.15
C ASP A 198 1.50 -6.40 10.35
N ALA A 199 1.96 -6.54 9.11
CA ALA A 199 1.73 -7.71 8.28
C ALA A 199 2.75 -8.85 8.49
N GLY A 200 3.71 -8.68 9.41
CA GLY A 200 4.81 -9.62 9.65
C GLY A 200 5.97 -9.51 8.66
N GLY A 201 5.98 -8.47 7.84
CA GLY A 201 7.01 -8.25 6.82
C GLY A 201 8.36 -7.85 7.43
N ARG A 202 9.45 -8.40 6.86
CA ARG A 202 10.83 -8.01 7.21
C ARG A 202 11.60 -7.51 6.01
N GLY A 203 12.37 -6.43 6.22
CA GLY A 203 13.21 -5.84 5.20
C GLY A 203 13.54 -4.38 5.47
N ARG A 204 13.82 -3.66 4.38
CA ARG A 204 14.21 -2.24 4.43
C ARG A 204 13.49 -1.44 3.36
N ILE A 205 13.21 -0.18 3.67
CA ILE A 205 12.64 0.80 2.75
C ILE A 205 13.74 1.76 2.28
N LEU A 206 13.81 1.99 0.98
CA LEU A 206 14.68 2.95 0.32
C LEU A 206 13.85 4.02 -0.38
N TYR A 207 14.17 5.30 -0.19
CA TYR A 207 13.60 6.36 -1.02
C TYR A 207 14.51 6.69 -2.20
N ASN A 208 13.92 6.92 -3.38
CA ASN A 208 14.61 7.44 -4.56
C ASN A 208 13.74 8.50 -5.24
N TYR A 209 14.34 9.52 -5.85
CA TYR A 209 13.61 10.41 -6.75
C TYR A 209 13.28 9.71 -8.06
N LEU A 210 12.09 9.95 -8.61
CA LEU A 210 11.69 9.39 -9.90
C LEU A 210 12.52 9.98 -11.05
N SER A 211 12.89 11.26 -10.97
CA SER A 211 13.79 11.92 -11.94
C SER A 211 15.16 11.24 -12.04
N ASP A 212 15.73 10.81 -10.91
CA ASP A 212 17.02 10.11 -10.89
C ASP A 212 16.91 8.73 -11.56
N MET A 213 15.74 8.09 -11.47
CA MET A 213 15.47 6.82 -12.12
C MET A 213 15.27 6.98 -13.62
N GLN A 214 14.59 8.03 -14.08
CA GLN A 214 14.46 8.38 -15.50
C GLN A 214 15.82 8.64 -16.13
N ASN A 215 16.63 9.51 -15.51
CA ASN A 215 17.97 9.83 -15.99
C ASN A 215 18.87 8.58 -16.12
N LYS A 216 18.74 7.61 -15.21
CA LYS A 216 19.47 6.33 -15.27
C LYS A 216 18.96 5.39 -16.37
N ALA A 217 17.67 5.45 -16.69
CA ALA A 217 17.10 4.67 -17.78
C ALA A 217 17.52 5.22 -19.15
N GLU A 218 17.63 6.55 -19.27
CA GLU A 218 18.05 7.24 -20.49
C GLU A 218 19.57 7.21 -20.71
N LYS A 219 20.36 7.29 -19.63
CA LYS A 219 21.82 7.23 -19.68
C LYS A 219 22.33 5.85 -19.30
N ILE A 220 22.51 5.00 -20.30
CA ILE A 220 23.42 3.86 -20.19
C ILE A 220 24.82 4.47 -20.04
N GLU A 221 25.51 4.22 -18.92
CA GLU A 221 26.86 4.71 -18.56
C GLU A 221 26.98 6.12 -17.95
N THR A 222 26.79 6.20 -16.63
CA THR A 222 27.77 6.58 -15.60
C THR A 222 27.00 6.95 -14.33
N VAL A 223 27.05 6.08 -13.32
CA VAL A 223 26.26 6.25 -12.09
C VAL A 223 27.03 7.18 -11.15
N GLU A 224 26.65 8.46 -11.12
CA GLU A 224 26.77 9.23 -9.88
C GLU A 224 25.81 8.63 -8.85
N GLU A 225 26.27 8.47 -7.60
CA GLU A 225 25.44 8.02 -6.49
C GLU A 225 24.20 8.92 -6.31
N PRO A 226 23.04 8.37 -5.91
CA PRO A 226 21.85 9.18 -5.65
C PRO A 226 22.16 10.25 -4.60
N ARG A 227 21.81 11.51 -4.89
CA ARG A 227 22.14 12.69 -4.05
C ARG A 227 21.49 12.65 -2.65
N PHE A 228 20.54 11.75 -2.42
CA PHE A 228 19.90 11.50 -1.13
C PHE A 228 19.25 10.11 -1.13
N GLN A 229 19.60 9.26 -0.16
CA GLN A 229 18.94 7.97 0.08
C GLN A 229 18.42 7.93 1.51
N LEU A 230 17.10 7.83 1.64
CA LEU A 230 16.47 7.55 2.92
C LEU A 230 16.46 6.03 3.14
N ARG A 231 16.96 5.57 4.29
CA ARG A 231 16.90 4.17 4.70
C ARG A 231 16.12 4.04 6.00
N ILE A 232 15.10 3.18 5.99
CA ILE A 232 14.30 2.82 7.17
C ILE A 232 14.30 1.30 7.26
N ASP A 233 14.80 0.77 8.38
CA ASP A 233 14.69 -0.65 8.68
C ASP A 233 13.31 -0.93 9.28
N VAL A 234 12.63 -1.98 8.79
CA VAL A 234 11.28 -2.32 9.25
C VAL A 234 11.39 -3.06 10.60
N PRO A 235 10.71 -2.59 11.66
CA PRO A 235 10.78 -3.26 12.96
C PRO A 235 10.17 -4.66 12.86
N PHE A 236 10.77 -5.64 13.52
CA PHE A 236 10.17 -6.97 13.63
C PHE A 236 9.12 -6.98 14.74
N ILE A 237 7.89 -7.32 14.38
CA ILE A 237 6.79 -7.57 15.32
C ILE A 237 6.50 -9.06 15.29
N ASP A 238 6.61 -9.75 16.44
CA ASP A 238 6.28 -11.17 16.52
C ASP A 238 4.75 -11.35 16.36
N PRO A 239 4.28 -12.14 15.36
CA PRO A 239 2.85 -12.36 15.15
C PRO A 239 2.11 -12.90 16.38
N LYS A 240 2.80 -13.64 17.26
CA LYS A 240 2.21 -14.18 18.51
C LYS A 240 1.83 -13.08 19.50
N THR A 241 2.45 -11.91 19.41
CA THR A 241 2.14 -10.75 20.28
C THR A 241 0.87 -9.99 19.85
N GLN A 242 0.41 -10.14 18.60
CA GLN A 242 -0.78 -9.42 18.08
C GLN A 242 -2.11 -10.16 18.28
N ALA A 243 -2.10 -11.44 18.65
CA ALA A 243 -3.33 -12.23 18.81
C ALA A 243 -4.28 -11.71 19.92
N ASN A 244 -3.83 -10.75 20.75
CA ASN A 244 -4.61 -10.20 21.85
C ASN A 244 -5.17 -8.78 21.62
N SER A 245 -4.96 -8.15 20.46
CA SER A 245 -5.36 -6.74 20.23
C SER A 245 -6.58 -6.54 19.31
N TRP A 246 -7.25 -7.61 18.89
CA TRP A 246 -8.41 -7.57 17.98
C TRP A 246 -9.77 -7.84 18.65
N LEU A 247 -9.81 -8.11 19.95
CA LEU A 247 -11.07 -8.16 20.68
C LEU A 247 -11.42 -6.74 21.15
N PRO A 248 -12.61 -6.21 20.86
CA PRO A 248 -13.06 -4.97 21.48
C PRO A 248 -13.02 -5.16 22.99
N ALA A 249 -12.49 -4.19 23.72
CA ALA A 249 -12.57 -4.15 25.17
C ALA A 249 -14.03 -4.38 25.58
N GLY A 250 -14.32 -5.57 26.09
CA GLY A 250 -15.65 -5.89 26.60
C GLY A 250 -15.95 -4.91 27.72
N ASN A 251 -17.09 -4.22 27.61
CA ASN A 251 -17.67 -3.43 28.69
C ASN A 251 -17.62 -4.25 29.98
N GLU A 252 -16.76 -3.86 30.91
CA GLU A 252 -16.88 -4.28 32.29
C GLU A 252 -18.18 -3.67 32.82
N SER A 253 -19.24 -4.48 32.76
CA SER A 253 -20.48 -4.21 33.46
C SER A 253 -20.17 -4.05 34.93
N HIS A 254 -20.42 -2.87 35.48
CA HIS A 254 -20.48 -2.62 36.91
C HIS A 254 -21.47 -3.60 37.55
N GLY A 255 -20.93 -4.68 38.12
CA GLY A 255 -21.66 -5.61 38.97
C GLY A 255 -22.02 -4.91 40.27
N SER A 256 -23.31 -4.71 40.47
CA SER A 256 -23.92 -4.26 41.71
C SER A 256 -23.53 -5.18 42.87
N ASN A 257 -22.90 -4.61 43.90
CA ASN A 257 -22.72 -5.27 45.19
C ASN A 257 -24.08 -5.49 45.87
N SER A 258 -24.40 -6.73 46.21
CA SER A 258 -25.35 -7.05 47.27
C SER A 258 -24.73 -8.09 48.21
N PRO A 259 -24.73 -7.86 49.53
CA PRO A 259 -24.00 -8.69 50.49
C PRO A 259 -24.90 -9.80 51.04
N ARG A 260 -24.37 -11.03 51.10
CA ARG A 260 -24.85 -12.07 52.01
C ARG A 260 -23.68 -12.81 52.64
N ASP A 261 -23.53 -12.55 53.94
CA ASP A 261 -23.38 -13.50 55.04
C ASP A 261 -22.33 -14.60 54.91
N LEU A 262 -21.27 -14.47 55.72
CA LEU A 262 -20.56 -15.60 56.29
C LEU A 262 -20.51 -15.47 57.82
N ILE A 263 -21.23 -16.41 58.42
CA ILE A 263 -21.31 -16.84 59.81
C ILE A 263 -19.91 -17.05 60.41
N THR A 264 -19.68 -16.64 61.66
CA THR A 264 -18.96 -17.50 62.61
C THR A 264 -19.46 -17.32 64.04
N SER A 265 -19.71 -18.48 64.63
CA SER A 265 -20.09 -18.81 65.99
C SER A 265 -18.95 -18.62 66.99
N ARG A 266 -19.20 -17.86 68.07
CA ARG A 266 -19.09 -18.25 69.49
C ARG A 266 -19.44 -17.07 70.38
#